data_AF-A0A7S2YAZ6-F1
#
_entry.id   AF-A0A7S2YAZ6-F1
#
_cell.length_a   1.000
_cell.length_b   1.000
_cell.length_c   1.000
_cell.angle_alpha   90.00
_cell.angle_beta   90.00
_cell.angle_gamma   90.00
#
_symmetry.space_group_name_H-M   'P 1'
#
loop_
_entity.id
_entity.type
_entity.pdbx_description
1 polymer ?
#
loop_
_entity_poly.entity_id
_entity_poly.type
_entity_poly.pdbx_seq_one_letter_code
_entity_poly.pdbx_strand_id
1 'polypeptide(L)'
;CCTKGTIFEEDIRTAELQTKKTIQQYPARLGLIYLSSQERSRMQLFLMLCFVGLRARIPQVQGFSLTATTTRHVWSTVTKTAASAGSTVLSRSSRLSMSSSAIDQDAAAPAPAPESSSPPKTKLRRVLSGVQPTGSLHLGNYLGAIRQWVDFQNQPDTTDEEGNLIKTENFFCVVDLHAITMPHDPQELSESTLSSAALYLAAGIDPAKSKVFVQSHVPAHSELAWLLNCITPMNWLERMIQFKDKAKKQGESVGVGLFTYPTLMAADILLYKATQVPVGEDQRQHLELARDTVRRFHDLFCKGNQFKKRCKAAGIPTRPSFVEPEAMIVKEGARIMSLTDGSSKMSKSDPSDASRINILDSPDVIRKKIKTCKTDAIKGLEWDNPQRPEATNLLNIYLAVQPGRTREDILEEVKDMTWGEFKPALTDAIVAHLEPIQERYRAVREEDGVLAKVLEEGAQAAREVADETLHGARVAMGFATAPAASRK
;
A
#
# COMPACT_ATOMS: atom_id res chain seq x y z
N CYS A 1 41.59 25.34 -34.02
CA CYS A 1 41.23 26.75 -34.26
C CYS A 1 39.71 26.79 -34.42
N CYS A 2 38.91 27.39 -33.52
CA CYS A 2 38.80 28.84 -33.22
C CYS A 2 38.26 29.61 -34.44
N THR A 3 37.19 30.41 -34.39
CA THR A 3 36.31 30.91 -33.29
C THR A 3 35.00 31.47 -33.92
N LYS A 4 33.80 31.06 -33.49
CA LYS A 4 32.82 31.73 -32.58
C LYS A 4 32.19 33.10 -33.01
N GLY A 5 30.85 33.14 -33.07
CA GLY A 5 29.96 34.31 -32.94
C GLY A 5 28.64 34.16 -33.74
N THR A 6 27.46 33.87 -33.14
CA THR A 6 26.38 34.81 -32.70
C THR A 6 25.87 35.77 -33.81
N ILE A 7 24.58 35.94 -34.14
CA ILE A 7 23.29 35.86 -33.38
C ILE A 7 22.07 35.80 -34.38
N PHE A 8 20.87 35.34 -33.94
CA PHE A 8 19.47 35.51 -34.45
C PHE A 8 19.24 36.06 -35.91
N GLU A 9 18.34 35.53 -36.77
CA GLU A 9 16.89 35.90 -36.73
C GLU A 9 15.87 35.06 -37.58
N GLU A 10 16.21 34.01 -38.35
CA GLU A 10 15.32 33.57 -39.48
C GLU A 10 14.31 32.41 -39.27
N ASP A 11 14.47 31.48 -38.32
CA ASP A 11 13.65 30.24 -38.30
C ASP A 11 12.24 30.31 -37.67
N ILE A 12 11.77 31.49 -37.23
CA ILE A 12 10.41 31.65 -36.67
C ILE A 12 9.35 31.87 -37.76
N ARG A 13 9.74 32.34 -38.96
CA ARG A 13 8.76 32.75 -40.01
C ARG A 13 8.09 31.62 -40.79
N THR A 14 8.58 30.38 -40.69
CA THR A 14 8.08 29.26 -41.51
C THR A 14 6.90 28.52 -40.86
N ALA A 15 6.69 28.67 -39.55
CA ALA A 15 5.61 27.98 -38.80
C ALA A 15 4.24 28.70 -38.84
N GLU A 16 4.19 30.02 -39.06
CA GLU A 16 2.94 30.78 -39.01
C GLU A 16 2.08 30.70 -40.30
N LEU A 17 2.63 30.16 -41.39
CA LEU A 17 1.94 30.19 -42.70
C LEU A 17 1.00 29.01 -42.97
N GLN A 18 1.09 27.90 -42.22
CA GLN A 18 0.20 26.73 -42.41
C GLN A 18 -1.06 26.77 -41.54
N THR A 19 -1.08 27.53 -40.43
CA THR A 19 -2.22 27.61 -39.51
C THR A 19 -3.35 28.53 -40.00
N LYS A 20 -3.14 29.29 -41.09
CA LYS A 20 -4.08 30.30 -41.60
C LYS A 20 -5.07 29.84 -42.69
N LYS A 21 -5.17 28.54 -42.98
CA LYS A 21 -6.04 28.01 -44.07
C LYS A 21 -7.22 27.13 -43.66
N THR A 22 -7.47 26.91 -42.36
CA THR A 22 -8.56 26.02 -41.89
C THR A 22 -9.44 26.64 -40.78
N ILE A 23 -9.62 27.97 -40.80
CA ILE A 23 -10.55 28.68 -39.90
C ILE A 23 -11.44 29.63 -40.72
N GLN A 24 -12.20 29.10 -41.67
CA GLN A 24 -13.25 29.88 -42.34
C GLN A 24 -14.38 29.05 -42.98
N GLN A 25 -14.93 28.06 -42.27
CA GLN A 25 -16.25 27.50 -42.58
C GLN A 25 -16.85 26.80 -41.35
N TYR A 26 -18.18 26.91 -41.21
CA TYR A 26 -19.06 26.40 -40.14
C TYR A 26 -19.05 27.15 -38.78
N PRO A 27 -20.17 27.83 -38.43
CA PRO A 27 -20.41 28.37 -37.10
C PRO A 27 -21.26 27.44 -36.22
N ALA A 28 -21.26 27.76 -34.92
CA ALA A 28 -22.18 27.33 -33.84
C ALA A 28 -21.81 26.10 -32.99
N ARG A 29 -21.93 26.34 -31.67
CA ARG A 29 -21.85 25.45 -30.49
C ARG A 29 -20.46 24.98 -30.06
N LEU A 30 -20.34 24.85 -28.73
CA LEU A 30 -19.12 24.71 -27.91
C LEU A 30 -18.26 25.99 -27.93
N GLY A 31 -17.72 26.47 -26.82
CA GLY A 31 -17.79 25.96 -25.45
C GLY A 31 -16.59 26.47 -24.66
N LEU A 32 -16.84 27.29 -23.62
CA LEU A 32 -15.93 27.79 -22.58
C LEU A 32 -14.45 27.34 -22.56
N ILE A 33 -13.56 28.34 -22.32
CA ILE A 33 -12.13 28.35 -21.88
C ILE A 33 -11.35 29.25 -22.87
N TYR A 34 -10.85 30.45 -22.55
CA TYR A 34 -10.32 31.03 -21.30
C TYR A 34 -10.99 32.38 -20.95
N LEU A 35 -11.13 32.68 -19.64
CA LEU A 35 -11.37 34.05 -19.15
C LEU A 35 -10.46 34.38 -17.96
N SER A 36 -10.05 35.64 -17.88
CA SER A 36 -9.03 36.13 -16.96
C SER A 36 -9.57 36.30 -15.52
N SER A 37 -8.66 36.47 -14.56
CA SER A 37 -9.02 36.72 -13.14
C SER A 37 -9.95 37.94 -12.97
N GLN A 38 -9.86 38.92 -13.86
CA GLN A 38 -10.56 40.20 -13.76
C GLN A 38 -12.05 40.13 -14.18
N GLU A 39 -12.48 39.06 -14.86
CA GLU A 39 -13.84 38.93 -15.40
C GLU A 39 -14.78 38.15 -14.47
N ARG A 40 -14.25 37.29 -13.59
CA ARG A 40 -15.06 36.54 -12.60
C ARG A 40 -15.80 37.47 -11.64
N SER A 41 -15.15 38.55 -11.22
CA SER A 41 -15.73 39.55 -10.30
C SER A 41 -16.92 40.31 -10.90
N ARG A 42 -17.03 40.39 -12.23
CA ARG A 42 -18.19 41.00 -12.91
C ARG A 42 -19.39 40.05 -13.01
N MET A 43 -19.17 38.75 -13.20
CA MET A 43 -20.25 37.76 -13.22
C MET A 43 -20.90 37.53 -11.85
N GLN A 44 -20.12 37.56 -10.75
CA GLN A 44 -20.69 37.43 -9.40
C GLN A 44 -21.60 38.61 -9.03
N LEU A 45 -21.25 39.84 -9.44
CA LEU A 45 -22.08 41.01 -9.15
C LEU A 45 -23.41 41.00 -9.93
N PHE A 46 -23.41 40.48 -11.16
CA PHE A 46 -24.63 40.39 -12.00
C PHE A 46 -25.62 39.35 -11.46
N LEU A 47 -25.13 38.18 -11.02
CA LEU A 47 -25.97 37.14 -10.41
C LEU A 47 -26.54 37.54 -9.04
N MET A 48 -25.82 38.36 -8.27
CA MET A 48 -26.30 38.82 -6.96
C MET A 48 -27.40 39.89 -7.09
N LEU A 49 -27.37 40.72 -8.14
CA LEU A 49 -28.40 41.72 -8.41
C LEU A 49 -29.72 41.12 -8.97
N CYS A 50 -29.68 39.93 -9.56
CA CYS A 50 -30.90 39.22 -10.00
C CYS A 50 -31.71 38.56 -8.87
N PHE A 51 -31.16 38.44 -7.65
CA PHE A 51 -31.81 37.76 -6.53
C PHE A 51 -32.41 38.69 -5.46
N VAL A 52 -32.29 40.01 -5.63
CA VAL A 52 -32.82 41.01 -4.67
C VAL A 52 -33.54 42.14 -5.41
N GLY A 53 -34.86 42.03 -5.60
CA GLY A 53 -35.66 43.17 -6.06
C GLY A 53 -37.03 42.87 -6.67
N LEU A 54 -38.08 43.24 -5.95
CA LEU A 54 -39.44 43.61 -6.43
C LEU A 54 -40.23 42.63 -7.32
N ARG A 55 -41.32 42.11 -6.76
CA ARG A 55 -42.55 41.84 -7.52
C ARG A 55 -43.71 42.65 -6.94
N ALA A 56 -44.16 43.66 -7.69
CA ALA A 56 -45.35 44.45 -7.38
C ALA A 56 -46.65 43.72 -7.78
N ARG A 57 -47.78 44.18 -7.23
CA ARG A 57 -49.12 43.54 -7.24
C ARG A 57 -49.80 43.51 -8.61
N ILE A 58 -50.78 42.59 -8.77
CA ILE A 58 -52.19 42.78 -9.27
C ILE A 58 -52.89 41.37 -9.38
N PRO A 59 -54.24 41.23 -9.25
CA PRO A 59 -54.80 40.44 -8.12
C PRO A 59 -55.90 39.36 -8.43
N GLN A 60 -56.48 38.82 -7.35
CA GLN A 60 -57.66 37.90 -7.24
C GLN A 60 -57.41 36.44 -7.69
N VAL A 61 -58.13 35.39 -7.24
CA VAL A 61 -59.52 35.24 -6.74
C VAL A 61 -59.63 34.18 -5.60
N GLN A 62 -60.50 34.43 -4.60
CA GLN A 62 -61.19 33.53 -3.62
C GLN A 62 -60.52 32.27 -3.01
N GLY A 63 -60.77 32.01 -1.71
CA GLY A 63 -60.62 30.63 -1.17
C GLY A 63 -60.53 30.42 0.34
N PHE A 64 -61.60 30.72 1.10
CA PHE A 64 -61.88 30.22 2.47
C PHE A 64 -60.96 30.62 3.66
N SER A 65 -61.58 30.50 4.84
CA SER A 65 -61.14 31.00 6.15
C SER A 65 -61.12 29.87 7.18
N LEU A 66 -60.21 29.92 8.16
CA LEU A 66 -60.54 29.96 9.61
C LEU A 66 -59.29 29.91 10.53
N THR A 67 -59.11 30.97 11.31
CA THR A 67 -58.66 31.05 12.73
C THR A 67 -57.78 29.91 13.31
N ALA A 68 -56.54 30.18 13.75
CA ALA A 68 -56.18 30.63 15.12
C ALA A 68 -56.49 29.60 16.24
N THR A 69 -55.56 29.28 17.16
CA THR A 69 -55.31 30.16 18.34
C THR A 69 -53.96 29.88 19.05
N THR A 70 -53.43 30.96 19.63
CA THR A 70 -52.23 31.16 20.45
C THR A 70 -52.20 30.44 21.81
N THR A 71 -51.01 30.09 22.32
CA THR A 71 -50.66 30.34 23.74
C THR A 71 -49.15 30.60 23.94
N ARG A 72 -48.81 31.39 24.96
CA ARG A 72 -47.44 31.82 25.37
C ARG A 72 -47.18 31.44 26.84
N HIS A 73 -45.92 31.67 27.26
CA HIS A 73 -45.43 31.95 28.64
C HIS A 73 -44.86 30.80 29.48
N VAL A 74 -43.91 30.99 30.43
CA VAL A 74 -42.71 31.88 30.58
C VAL A 74 -42.06 31.62 31.97
N TRP A 75 -40.75 31.87 32.15
CA TRP A 75 -40.02 31.99 33.46
C TRP A 75 -39.77 30.72 34.31
N SER A 76 -38.80 30.64 35.25
CA SER A 76 -37.75 31.58 35.74
C SER A 76 -36.54 30.86 36.40
N THR A 77 -35.50 31.62 36.77
CA THR A 77 -34.32 31.21 37.56
C THR A 77 -34.41 31.71 39.02
N VAL A 78 -34.14 30.89 40.04
CA VAL A 78 -33.72 31.34 41.41
C VAL A 78 -32.81 30.28 42.08
N THR A 79 -31.88 30.75 42.93
CA THR A 79 -30.86 30.02 43.70
C THR A 79 -31.28 29.65 45.14
N LYS A 80 -30.53 28.76 45.82
CA LYS A 80 -30.21 28.89 47.26
C LYS A 80 -29.10 27.93 47.77
N THR A 81 -28.40 28.39 48.81
CA THR A 81 -27.25 27.77 49.50
C THR A 81 -27.53 27.59 51.00
N ALA A 82 -26.97 26.53 51.62
CA ALA A 82 -26.59 26.38 53.05
C ALA A 82 -26.21 24.90 53.36
N ALA A 83 -25.54 24.48 54.44
CA ALA A 83 -24.37 24.99 55.20
C ALA A 83 -24.04 23.98 56.35
N SER A 84 -22.79 23.97 56.87
CA SER A 84 -22.30 23.21 58.07
C SER A 84 -22.17 21.67 57.93
N ALA A 85 -21.26 20.91 58.56
CA ALA A 85 -20.07 21.15 59.43
C ALA A 85 -19.09 19.93 59.32
N GLY A 86 -17.85 19.91 59.83
CA GLY A 86 -17.01 21.00 60.38
C GLY A 86 -16.13 20.62 61.60
N SER A 87 -15.07 19.80 61.47
CA SER A 87 -14.09 19.54 62.55
C SER A 87 -12.62 19.50 62.12
N THR A 88 -11.76 20.14 62.91
CA THR A 88 -10.30 20.22 62.79
C THR A 88 -9.68 19.94 64.16
N VAL A 89 -8.57 19.20 64.26
CA VAL A 89 -7.74 19.14 65.48
C VAL A 89 -6.26 19.29 65.12
N LEU A 90 -5.53 20.00 65.97
CA LEU A 90 -4.14 20.45 65.82
C LEU A 90 -3.27 19.95 66.99
N SER A 91 -2.01 19.63 66.72
CA SER A 91 -0.85 19.84 67.61
C SER A 91 0.41 19.91 66.71
N ARG A 92 1.33 20.91 66.74
CA ARG A 92 2.13 21.53 67.81
C ARG A 92 2.99 20.49 68.59
N SER A 93 4.30 20.67 68.82
CA SER A 93 5.11 21.90 68.83
C SER A 93 6.64 21.68 68.74
N SER A 94 7.34 22.77 68.34
CA SER A 94 8.66 23.28 68.80
C SER A 94 10.02 22.55 68.62
N ARG A 95 10.97 23.37 68.13
CA ARG A 95 12.43 23.23 67.97
C ARG A 95 13.20 23.10 69.30
N LEU A 96 14.42 22.54 69.28
CA LEU A 96 15.70 23.28 69.45
C LEU A 96 16.96 22.39 69.31
N SER A 97 18.13 23.01 69.21
CA SER A 97 19.44 22.43 68.85
C SER A 97 20.36 22.12 70.04
N MET A 98 21.26 21.13 69.92
CA MET A 98 22.73 21.36 69.96
C MET A 98 23.57 20.10 69.65
N SER A 99 24.86 20.29 69.45
CA SER A 99 25.90 19.37 68.93
C SER A 99 26.49 18.38 69.93
N SER A 100 26.98 17.21 69.47
CA SER A 100 28.39 16.78 69.62
C SER A 100 28.70 15.38 69.02
N SER A 101 29.87 15.25 68.38
CA SER A 101 30.76 14.06 68.30
C SER A 101 30.22 12.65 67.98
N ALA A 102 30.43 12.25 66.72
CA ALA A 102 31.09 11.01 66.25
C ALA A 102 30.90 9.66 66.99
N ILE A 103 30.24 8.71 66.30
CA ILE A 103 30.64 7.29 66.21
C ILE A 103 30.46 6.86 64.74
N ASP A 104 31.48 6.26 64.13
CA ASP A 104 31.37 5.60 62.83
C ASP A 104 30.62 4.27 62.96
N GLN A 105 29.56 4.09 62.16
CA GLN A 105 29.12 2.78 61.68
C GLN A 105 28.68 2.90 60.22
N ASP A 106 29.48 2.35 59.31
CA ASP A 106 29.14 2.17 57.90
C ASP A 106 27.94 1.23 57.76
N ALA A 107 26.73 1.79 57.76
CA ALA A 107 25.53 1.12 57.31
C ALA A 107 25.28 1.51 55.85
N ALA A 108 25.76 0.66 54.93
CA ALA A 108 25.51 0.84 53.50
C ALA A 108 24.01 1.01 53.22
N ALA A 109 23.65 2.07 52.50
CA ALA A 109 22.25 2.35 52.17
C ALA A 109 21.64 1.17 51.41
N PRO A 110 20.38 0.77 51.70
CA PRO A 110 19.73 -0.29 50.95
C PRO A 110 19.64 0.12 49.48
N ALA A 111 20.09 -0.78 48.60
CA ALA A 111 20.02 -0.56 47.16
C ALA A 111 18.56 -0.24 46.75
N PRO A 112 18.34 0.66 45.78
CA PRO A 112 17.00 0.93 45.29
C PRO A 112 16.37 -0.38 44.83
N ALA A 113 15.12 -0.63 45.26
CA ALA A 113 14.38 -1.81 44.85
C ALA A 113 14.33 -1.88 43.31
N PRO A 114 14.45 -3.08 42.71
CA PRO A 114 14.40 -3.20 41.26
C PRO A 114 13.09 -2.60 40.76
N GLU A 115 13.19 -1.69 39.79
CA GLU A 115 12.02 -1.03 39.20
C GLU A 115 11.05 -2.12 38.72
N SER A 116 9.76 -1.97 39.09
CA SER A 116 8.73 -2.94 38.76
C SER A 116 8.46 -2.92 37.25
N SER A 117 9.22 -3.70 36.50
CA SER A 117 9.01 -3.90 35.07
C SER A 117 7.58 -4.37 34.85
N SER A 118 6.79 -3.53 34.17
CA SER A 118 5.43 -3.90 33.78
C SER A 118 5.49 -5.18 32.94
N PRO A 119 4.55 -6.13 33.09
CA PRO A 119 4.60 -7.40 32.38
C PRO A 119 4.74 -7.16 30.86
N PRO A 120 5.56 -7.98 30.17
CA PRO A 120 5.86 -7.79 28.76
C PRO A 120 4.58 -7.78 27.93
N LYS A 121 4.39 -6.73 27.13
CA LYS A 121 3.19 -6.56 26.32
C LYS A 121 3.34 -7.37 25.03
N THR A 122 2.25 -7.62 24.33
CA THR A 122 2.30 -8.12 22.95
C THR A 122 2.18 -6.94 21.98
N LYS A 123 3.21 -6.69 21.17
CA LYS A 123 3.18 -5.78 20.03
C LYS A 123 2.85 -6.59 18.76
N LEU A 124 2.14 -5.99 17.81
CA LEU A 124 1.85 -6.60 16.51
C LEU A 124 2.74 -5.99 15.43
N ARG A 125 3.51 -6.84 14.73
CA ARG A 125 4.20 -6.49 13.48
C ARG A 125 3.32 -6.96 12.33
N ARG A 126 2.83 -6.03 11.53
CA ARG A 126 1.95 -6.33 10.38
C ARG A 126 2.68 -6.10 9.07
N VAL A 127 2.68 -7.12 8.23
CA VAL A 127 3.32 -7.13 6.92
C VAL A 127 2.23 -7.23 5.85
N LEU A 128 2.16 -6.25 4.95
CA LEU A 128 1.25 -6.31 3.79
C LEU A 128 2.07 -6.48 2.51
N SER A 129 1.82 -7.57 1.78
CA SER A 129 2.40 -7.82 0.45
C SER A 129 1.30 -7.82 -0.59
N GLY A 130 1.38 -6.91 -1.57
CA GLY A 130 0.45 -6.82 -2.70
C GLY A 130 1.08 -7.28 -4.01
N VAL A 131 0.38 -8.09 -4.80
CA VAL A 131 0.82 -8.47 -6.17
C VAL A 131 -0.33 -8.35 -7.16
N GLN A 132 -0.01 -7.76 -8.31
CA GLN A 132 -0.96 -7.64 -9.42
C GLN A 132 -1.20 -9.01 -10.07
N PRO A 133 -2.47 -9.40 -10.31
CA PRO A 133 -2.80 -10.55 -11.13
C PRO A 133 -2.45 -10.28 -12.59
N THR A 134 -1.43 -10.97 -13.10
CA THR A 134 -0.89 -10.77 -14.46
C THR A 134 -0.78 -12.07 -15.26
N GLY A 135 -1.49 -13.12 -14.86
CA GLY A 135 -1.51 -14.46 -15.47
C GLY A 135 -0.21 -15.29 -15.33
N SER A 136 0.95 -14.65 -15.47
CA SER A 136 2.27 -15.26 -15.48
C SER A 136 3.12 -14.80 -14.29
N LEU A 137 3.10 -15.57 -13.20
CA LEU A 137 4.18 -15.52 -12.22
C LEU A 137 5.38 -16.30 -12.78
N HIS A 138 6.55 -15.64 -12.82
CA HIS A 138 7.78 -16.22 -13.32
C HIS A 138 8.78 -16.53 -12.20
N LEU A 139 9.79 -17.33 -12.50
CA LEU A 139 10.80 -17.82 -11.55
C LEU A 139 11.46 -16.70 -10.75
N GLY A 140 11.75 -15.57 -11.40
CA GLY A 140 12.25 -14.36 -10.74
C GLY A 140 11.29 -13.68 -9.74
N ASN A 141 9.97 -13.84 -9.86
CA ASN A 141 9.03 -13.37 -8.80
C ASN A 141 9.02 -14.35 -7.62
N TYR A 142 8.99 -15.64 -7.92
CA TYR A 142 8.93 -16.70 -6.92
C TYR A 142 10.19 -16.76 -6.05
N LEU A 143 11.37 -16.84 -6.66
CA LEU A 143 12.66 -16.87 -5.96
C LEU A 143 13.03 -15.51 -5.35
N GLY A 144 12.58 -14.41 -5.96
CA GLY A 144 12.86 -13.06 -5.47
C GLY A 144 12.04 -12.67 -4.24
N ALA A 145 10.77 -13.08 -4.17
CA ALA A 145 9.83 -12.62 -3.14
C ALA A 145 9.00 -13.74 -2.49
N ILE A 146 8.27 -14.56 -3.27
CA ILE A 146 7.27 -15.51 -2.72
C ILE A 146 7.91 -16.52 -1.77
N ARG A 147 9.07 -17.07 -2.12
CA ARG A 147 9.80 -18.00 -1.24
C ARG A 147 10.15 -17.35 0.10
N GLN A 148 10.58 -16.09 0.09
CA GLN A 148 10.92 -15.37 1.33
C GLN A 148 9.68 -15.11 2.19
N TRP A 149 8.51 -14.91 1.59
CA TRP A 149 7.25 -14.82 2.33
C TRP A 149 6.87 -16.15 3.00
N VAL A 150 7.14 -17.28 2.34
CA VAL A 150 6.97 -18.63 2.91
C VAL A 150 7.95 -18.86 4.07
N ASP A 151 9.16 -18.30 4.02
CA ASP A 151 10.09 -18.33 5.14
C ASP A 151 9.62 -17.40 6.28
N PHE A 152 9.17 -16.17 5.97
CA PHE A 152 8.74 -15.17 6.95
C PHE A 152 7.50 -15.57 7.76
N GLN A 153 6.52 -16.27 7.17
CA GLN A 153 5.34 -16.76 7.93
C GLN A 153 5.69 -17.85 8.95
N ASN A 154 6.85 -18.50 8.80
CA ASN A 154 7.32 -19.59 9.66
C ASN A 154 8.36 -19.12 10.68
N GLN A 155 8.73 -17.83 10.68
CA GLN A 155 9.57 -17.26 11.74
C GLN A 155 8.80 -17.26 13.07
N PRO A 156 9.44 -17.66 14.19
CA PRO A 156 8.81 -17.57 15.50
C PRO A 156 8.56 -16.10 15.89
N ASP A 157 7.57 -15.89 16.75
CA ASP A 157 7.37 -14.59 17.40
C ASP A 157 8.65 -14.18 18.15
N THR A 158 9.08 -12.93 17.98
CA THR A 158 10.34 -12.41 18.53
C THR A 158 10.10 -11.55 19.76
N THR A 159 11.16 -11.09 20.42
CA THR A 159 11.06 -10.14 21.54
C THR A 159 11.80 -8.85 21.19
N ASP A 160 11.28 -7.68 21.58
CA ASP A 160 12.04 -6.42 21.48
C ASP A 160 12.98 -6.17 22.66
N GLU A 161 13.77 -5.10 22.56
CA GLU A 161 14.75 -4.68 23.58
C GLU A 161 14.12 -4.41 24.95
N GLU A 162 12.84 -4.06 24.99
CA GLU A 162 12.09 -3.85 26.24
C GLU A 162 11.37 -5.12 26.76
N GLY A 163 11.63 -6.29 26.15
CA GLY A 163 11.08 -7.57 26.55
C GLY A 163 9.67 -7.88 26.03
N ASN A 164 9.07 -7.04 25.18
CA ASN A 164 7.72 -7.28 24.66
C ASN A 164 7.72 -8.33 23.54
N LEU A 165 6.71 -9.20 23.54
CA LEU A 165 6.51 -10.19 22.48
C LEU A 165 6.02 -9.49 21.20
N ILE A 166 6.76 -9.62 20.10
CA ILE A 166 6.35 -9.19 18.77
C ILE A 166 5.72 -10.37 18.05
N LYS A 167 4.39 -10.35 17.93
CA LYS A 167 3.67 -11.28 17.08
C LYS A 167 3.56 -10.76 15.65
N THR A 168 3.84 -11.61 14.66
CA THR A 168 3.77 -11.22 13.24
C THR A 168 2.44 -11.64 12.60
N GLU A 169 1.80 -10.73 11.87
CA GLU A 169 0.64 -11.04 11.03
C GLU A 169 0.94 -10.66 9.57
N ASN A 170 0.87 -11.64 8.67
CA ASN A 170 1.08 -11.44 7.24
C ASN A 170 -0.25 -11.34 6.49
N PHE A 171 -0.33 -10.36 5.59
CA PHE A 171 -1.45 -10.10 4.70
C PHE A 171 -0.94 -10.19 3.26
N PHE A 172 -1.46 -11.14 2.50
CA PHE A 172 -1.15 -11.37 1.09
C PHE A 172 -2.36 -10.99 0.24
N CYS A 173 -2.25 -9.87 -0.47
CA CYS A 173 -3.34 -9.26 -1.22
C CYS A 173 -3.09 -9.43 -2.73
N VAL A 174 -4.03 -10.07 -3.43
CA VAL A 174 -4.06 -10.05 -4.90
C VAL A 174 -4.75 -8.75 -5.32
N VAL A 175 -3.98 -7.81 -5.87
CA VAL A 175 -4.43 -6.43 -6.11
C VAL A 175 -5.05 -6.25 -7.50
N ASP A 176 -6.26 -6.78 -7.66
CA ASP A 176 -7.05 -6.71 -8.89
C ASP A 176 -7.55 -5.29 -9.21
N LEU A 177 -7.90 -4.48 -8.21
CA LEU A 177 -8.25 -3.06 -8.43
C LEU A 177 -7.08 -2.23 -8.98
N HIS A 178 -5.83 -2.64 -8.73
CA HIS A 178 -4.66 -2.01 -9.38
C HIS A 178 -4.43 -2.51 -10.81
N ALA A 179 -4.82 -3.74 -11.14
CA ALA A 179 -4.64 -4.30 -12.49
C ALA A 179 -5.47 -3.51 -13.53
N ILE A 180 -6.70 -3.13 -13.18
CA ILE A 180 -7.61 -2.37 -14.06
C ILE A 180 -7.19 -0.91 -14.32
N THR A 181 -6.05 -0.45 -13.79
CA THR A 181 -5.43 0.85 -14.16
C THR A 181 -4.77 0.82 -15.54
N MET A 182 -4.61 -0.36 -16.11
CA MET A 182 -4.16 -0.62 -17.48
C MET A 182 -5.30 -1.32 -18.26
N PRO A 183 -5.25 -1.32 -19.62
CA PRO A 183 -6.09 -2.20 -20.42
C PRO A 183 -5.94 -3.67 -19.99
N HIS A 184 -7.05 -4.38 -19.87
CA HIS A 184 -7.13 -5.78 -19.45
C HIS A 184 -8.28 -6.47 -20.19
N ASP A 185 -8.17 -7.78 -20.37
CA ASP A 185 -9.32 -8.61 -20.74
C ASP A 185 -10.09 -9.05 -19.46
N PRO A 186 -11.43 -8.96 -19.41
CA PRO A 186 -12.21 -9.34 -18.23
C PRO A 186 -12.14 -10.83 -17.87
N GLN A 187 -12.00 -11.73 -18.85
CA GLN A 187 -11.87 -13.17 -18.61
C GLN A 187 -10.48 -13.48 -18.07
N GLU A 188 -9.44 -12.92 -18.69
CA GLU A 188 -8.05 -13.06 -18.22
C GLU A 188 -7.84 -12.48 -16.82
N LEU A 189 -8.48 -11.37 -16.45
CA LEU A 189 -8.35 -10.77 -15.11
C LEU A 189 -8.86 -11.71 -14.01
N SER A 190 -10.04 -12.32 -14.21
CA SER A 190 -10.63 -13.27 -13.26
C SER A 190 -9.73 -14.49 -13.10
N GLU A 191 -9.33 -15.10 -14.22
CA GLU A 191 -8.46 -16.29 -14.21
C GLU A 191 -7.07 -15.98 -13.62
N SER A 192 -6.49 -14.83 -13.94
CA SER A 192 -5.22 -14.36 -13.39
C SER A 192 -5.28 -14.13 -11.88
N THR A 193 -6.42 -13.70 -11.36
CA THR A 193 -6.64 -13.45 -9.92
C THR A 193 -6.68 -14.77 -9.16
N LEU A 194 -7.48 -15.73 -9.64
CA LEU A 194 -7.56 -17.06 -9.07
C LEU A 194 -6.25 -17.84 -9.19
N SER A 195 -5.60 -17.78 -10.36
CA SER A 195 -4.29 -18.38 -10.61
C SER A 195 -3.21 -17.81 -9.68
N SER A 196 -3.19 -16.48 -9.45
CA SER A 196 -2.22 -15.85 -8.55
C SER A 196 -2.43 -16.26 -7.09
N ALA A 197 -3.69 -16.33 -6.63
CA ALA A 197 -4.02 -16.80 -5.28
C ALA A 197 -3.66 -18.28 -5.08
N ALA A 198 -4.01 -19.15 -6.02
CA ALA A 198 -3.65 -20.57 -5.96
C ALA A 198 -2.14 -20.79 -5.99
N LEU A 199 -1.39 -20.01 -6.78
CA LEU A 199 0.07 -20.07 -6.80
C LEU A 199 0.73 -19.69 -5.46
N TYR A 200 0.11 -18.84 -4.65
CA TYR A 200 0.60 -18.56 -3.28
C TYR A 200 0.45 -19.79 -2.37
N LEU A 201 -0.73 -20.39 -2.36
CA LEU A 201 -1.02 -21.60 -1.59
C LEU A 201 -0.09 -22.75 -2.04
N ALA A 202 0.05 -22.93 -3.35
CA ALA A 202 0.95 -23.91 -3.95
C ALA A 202 2.44 -23.66 -3.67
N ALA A 203 2.87 -22.39 -3.61
CA ALA A 203 4.23 -22.03 -3.22
C ALA A 203 4.52 -22.30 -1.73
N GLY A 204 3.48 -22.47 -0.90
CA GLY A 204 3.58 -22.81 0.52
C GLY A 204 3.06 -21.75 1.48
N ILE A 205 2.36 -20.70 1.02
CA ILE A 205 1.68 -19.75 1.91
C ILE A 205 0.52 -20.47 2.61
N ASP A 206 0.55 -20.47 3.93
CA ASP A 206 -0.39 -21.19 4.78
C ASP A 206 -1.52 -20.25 5.23
N PRO A 207 -2.78 -20.47 4.80
CA PRO A 207 -3.90 -19.60 5.15
C PRO A 207 -4.27 -19.66 6.64
N ALA A 208 -3.84 -20.68 7.39
CA ALA A 208 -4.01 -20.74 8.84
C ALA A 208 -3.05 -19.78 9.58
N LYS A 209 -1.93 -19.41 8.95
CA LYS A 209 -0.92 -18.48 9.51
C LYS A 209 -1.06 -17.07 8.95
N SER A 210 -1.42 -16.95 7.67
CA SER A 210 -1.39 -15.70 6.90
C SER A 210 -2.73 -15.43 6.23
N LYS A 211 -3.16 -14.16 6.16
CA LYS A 211 -4.42 -13.80 5.49
C LYS A 211 -4.18 -13.68 3.99
N VAL A 212 -4.76 -14.57 3.18
CA VAL A 212 -4.67 -14.52 1.70
C VAL A 212 -6.02 -14.08 1.14
N PHE A 213 -6.08 -12.96 0.42
CA PHE A 213 -7.35 -12.40 -0.06
C PHE A 213 -7.19 -11.62 -1.38
N VAL A 214 -8.32 -11.37 -2.05
CA VAL A 214 -8.42 -10.50 -3.23
C VAL A 214 -8.85 -9.10 -2.79
N GLN A 215 -8.21 -8.06 -3.33
CA GLN A 215 -8.42 -6.67 -2.92
C GLN A 215 -9.89 -6.22 -3.10
N SER A 216 -10.51 -6.51 -4.25
CA SER A 216 -11.93 -6.19 -4.50
C SER A 216 -12.91 -6.87 -3.54
N HIS A 217 -12.55 -7.98 -2.89
CA HIS A 217 -13.40 -8.67 -1.92
C HIS A 217 -13.50 -7.91 -0.58
N VAL A 218 -12.71 -6.84 -0.38
CA VAL A 218 -12.69 -6.03 0.84
C VAL A 218 -13.05 -4.57 0.50
N PRO A 219 -14.34 -4.17 0.56
CA PRO A 219 -14.80 -2.86 0.08
C PRO A 219 -14.13 -1.64 0.75
N ALA A 220 -13.59 -1.83 1.96
CA ALA A 220 -12.88 -0.82 2.71
C ALA A 220 -11.68 -0.21 1.96
N HIS A 221 -11.05 -0.96 1.03
CA HIS A 221 -9.96 -0.47 0.17
C HIS A 221 -10.41 0.73 -0.66
N SER A 222 -11.51 0.59 -1.41
CA SER A 222 -12.09 1.65 -2.23
C SER A 222 -12.65 2.80 -1.39
N GLU A 223 -13.28 2.50 -0.25
CA GLU A 223 -13.83 3.54 0.63
C GLU A 223 -12.71 4.39 1.24
N LEU A 224 -11.64 3.78 1.79
CA LEU A 224 -10.52 4.54 2.33
C LEU A 224 -9.76 5.28 1.22
N ALA A 225 -9.57 4.68 0.04
CA ALA A 225 -8.92 5.36 -1.09
C ALA A 225 -9.66 6.65 -1.49
N TRP A 226 -11.00 6.66 -1.45
CA TRP A 226 -11.79 7.87 -1.64
C TRP A 226 -11.52 8.93 -0.55
N LEU A 227 -11.55 8.54 0.72
CA LEU A 227 -11.27 9.45 1.85
C LEU A 227 -9.86 10.06 1.78
N LEU A 228 -8.87 9.27 1.38
CA LEU A 228 -7.49 9.73 1.22
C LEU A 228 -7.34 10.64 -0.02
N ASN A 229 -8.02 10.35 -1.14
CA ASN A 229 -8.03 11.22 -2.32
C ASN A 229 -8.55 12.63 -1.99
N CYS A 230 -9.50 12.77 -1.05
CA CYS A 230 -10.00 14.07 -0.59
C CYS A 230 -8.97 14.92 0.19
N ILE A 231 -7.85 14.34 0.64
CA ILE A 231 -6.78 15.08 1.32
C ILE A 231 -5.45 15.12 0.55
N THR A 232 -5.18 14.18 -0.35
CA THR A 232 -3.95 14.12 -1.15
C THR A 232 -3.90 15.29 -2.15
N PRO A 233 -2.90 16.20 -2.07
CA PRO A 233 -2.72 17.26 -3.05
C PRO A 233 -2.38 16.72 -4.44
N MET A 234 -2.99 17.28 -5.50
CA MET A 234 -2.75 16.89 -6.91
C MET A 234 -1.26 16.87 -7.26
N ASN A 235 -0.51 17.88 -6.82
CA ASN A 235 0.91 18.03 -7.10
C ASN A 235 1.81 16.95 -6.46
N TRP A 236 1.30 16.14 -5.52
CA TRP A 236 2.00 14.96 -5.02
C TRP A 236 1.94 13.82 -6.05
N LEU A 237 0.76 13.58 -6.63
CA LEU A 237 0.52 12.55 -7.64
C LEU A 237 1.15 12.91 -9.00
N GLU A 238 1.04 14.18 -9.43
CA GLU A 238 1.69 14.69 -10.66
C GLU A 238 3.21 14.52 -10.69
N ARG A 239 3.85 14.38 -9.52
CA ARG A 239 5.30 14.20 -9.38
C ARG A 239 5.75 12.75 -9.42
N MET A 240 4.82 11.79 -9.40
CA MET A 240 5.13 10.36 -9.40
C MET A 240 5.81 9.95 -10.71
N ILE A 241 6.99 9.33 -10.61
CA ILE A 241 7.78 8.89 -11.77
C ILE A 241 7.01 7.82 -12.54
N GLN A 242 6.45 6.84 -11.82
CA GLN A 242 5.64 5.77 -12.39
C GLN A 242 4.40 6.27 -13.14
N PHE A 243 3.75 7.33 -12.65
CA PHE A 243 2.66 7.98 -13.39
C PHE A 243 3.17 8.55 -14.71
N LYS A 244 4.23 9.37 -14.68
CA LYS A 244 4.80 9.99 -15.89
C LYS A 244 5.23 8.97 -16.94
N ASP A 245 5.85 7.88 -16.52
CA ASP A 245 6.38 6.89 -17.46
C ASP A 245 5.31 5.93 -18.02
N LYS A 246 4.28 5.60 -17.23
CA LYS A 246 3.11 4.85 -17.73
C LYS A 246 2.20 5.74 -18.59
N ALA A 247 2.04 7.02 -18.23
CA ALA A 247 1.25 7.98 -19.00
C ALA A 247 1.82 8.19 -20.41
N LYS A 248 3.14 8.35 -20.56
CA LYS A 248 3.81 8.39 -21.87
C LYS A 248 3.52 7.17 -22.75
N LYS A 249 3.33 5.98 -22.14
CA LYS A 249 3.04 4.73 -22.86
C LYS A 249 1.57 4.59 -23.26
N GLN A 250 0.63 5.11 -22.45
CA GLN A 250 -0.80 5.10 -22.75
C GLN A 250 -1.26 6.27 -23.65
N GLY A 251 -0.49 7.36 -23.73
CA GLY A 251 -0.82 8.51 -24.57
C GLY A 251 -2.09 9.23 -24.09
N GLU A 252 -3.07 9.40 -24.98
CA GLU A 252 -4.33 10.08 -24.67
C GLU A 252 -5.29 9.22 -23.83
N SER A 253 -5.08 7.90 -23.76
CA SER A 253 -5.94 6.94 -23.04
C SER A 253 -5.66 6.86 -21.53
N VAL A 254 -4.98 7.85 -20.95
CA VAL A 254 -4.58 7.86 -19.53
C VAL A 254 -5.79 8.06 -18.62
N GLY A 255 -6.22 6.96 -18.00
CA GLY A 255 -7.33 6.96 -17.05
C GLY A 255 -6.96 7.58 -15.69
N VAL A 256 -7.95 8.17 -15.02
CA VAL A 256 -7.80 8.74 -13.66
C VAL A 256 -7.26 7.71 -12.65
N GLY A 257 -7.61 6.43 -12.80
CA GLY A 257 -7.06 5.34 -11.97
C GLY A 257 -5.53 5.26 -12.02
N LEU A 258 -4.92 5.47 -13.19
CA LEU A 258 -3.45 5.48 -13.32
C LEU A 258 -2.80 6.69 -12.61
N PHE A 259 -3.56 7.75 -12.36
CA PHE A 259 -3.11 8.90 -11.58
C PHE A 259 -3.33 8.71 -10.07
N THR A 260 -4.43 8.07 -9.66
CA THR A 260 -4.82 7.94 -8.24
C THR A 260 -4.45 6.61 -7.57
N TYR A 261 -3.95 5.60 -8.30
CA TYR A 261 -3.52 4.33 -7.69
C TYR A 261 -2.48 4.46 -6.56
N PRO A 262 -1.58 5.47 -6.50
CA PRO A 262 -0.72 5.63 -5.33
C PRO A 262 -1.51 5.91 -4.04
N THR A 263 -2.66 6.59 -4.14
CA THR A 263 -3.59 6.78 -3.01
C THR A 263 -4.32 5.48 -2.65
N LEU A 264 -4.66 4.65 -3.64
CA LEU A 264 -5.20 3.31 -3.40
C LEU A 264 -4.16 2.42 -2.70
N MET A 265 -2.90 2.45 -3.12
CA MET A 265 -1.79 1.76 -2.45
C MET A 265 -1.61 2.23 -1.00
N ALA A 266 -1.75 3.53 -0.74
CA ALA A 266 -1.77 4.04 0.63
C ALA A 266 -2.98 3.47 1.41
N ALA A 267 -4.18 3.44 0.83
CA ALA A 267 -5.34 2.84 1.48
C ALA A 267 -5.12 1.36 1.81
N ASP A 268 -4.58 0.58 0.88
CA ASP A 268 -4.24 -0.83 1.05
C ASP A 268 -3.36 -1.03 2.30
N ILE A 269 -2.28 -0.26 2.41
CA ILE A 269 -1.30 -0.34 3.51
C ILE A 269 -1.92 0.10 4.84
N LEU A 270 -2.66 1.21 4.84
CA LEU A 270 -3.11 1.86 6.07
C LEU A 270 -4.29 1.15 6.73
N LEU A 271 -5.17 0.47 5.98
CA LEU A 271 -6.30 -0.31 6.53
C LEU A 271 -5.84 -1.37 7.55
N TYR A 272 -4.77 -2.09 7.23
CA TYR A 272 -4.26 -3.13 8.12
C TYR A 272 -3.38 -2.56 9.23
N LYS A 273 -3.08 -1.25 9.22
CA LYS A 273 -2.06 -0.62 10.06
C LYS A 273 -0.71 -1.33 9.89
N ALA A 274 -0.34 -1.62 8.63
CA ALA A 274 0.88 -2.34 8.30
C ALA A 274 2.11 -1.56 8.76
N THR A 275 2.95 -2.18 9.59
CA THR A 275 4.22 -1.61 10.07
C THR A 275 5.32 -1.75 9.04
N GLN A 276 5.24 -2.77 8.18
CA GLN A 276 6.29 -3.16 7.25
C GLN A 276 5.67 -3.53 5.90
N VAL A 277 6.26 -3.05 4.81
CA VAL A 277 5.79 -3.32 3.43
C VAL A 277 7.00 -3.70 2.56
N PRO A 278 7.08 -4.93 2.02
CA PRO A 278 8.12 -5.30 1.07
C PRO A 278 7.84 -4.62 -0.27
N VAL A 279 8.67 -3.62 -0.61
CA VAL A 279 8.56 -2.83 -1.84
C VAL A 279 9.83 -2.92 -2.66
N GLY A 280 9.69 -2.97 -3.99
CA GLY A 280 10.81 -2.73 -4.90
C GLY A 280 11.22 -1.26 -4.89
N GLU A 281 12.45 -0.97 -5.34
CA GLU A 281 12.99 0.38 -5.46
C GLU A 281 12.05 1.31 -6.27
N ASP A 282 11.40 0.75 -7.29
CA ASP A 282 10.45 1.40 -8.18
C ASP A 282 9.13 1.84 -7.51
N GLN A 283 8.83 1.31 -6.32
CA GLN A 283 7.62 1.60 -5.53
C GLN A 283 7.88 2.45 -4.28
N ARG A 284 9.15 2.77 -3.95
CA ARG A 284 9.49 3.55 -2.75
C ARG A 284 8.83 4.93 -2.71
N GLN A 285 8.66 5.57 -3.86
CA GLN A 285 7.98 6.88 -3.94
C GLN A 285 6.50 6.80 -3.50
N HIS A 286 5.83 5.66 -3.73
CA HIS A 286 4.45 5.44 -3.27
C HIS A 286 4.38 5.10 -1.78
N LEU A 287 5.41 4.45 -1.23
CA LEU A 287 5.49 4.21 0.21
C LEU A 287 5.72 5.52 1.00
N GLU A 288 6.56 6.43 0.51
CA GLU A 288 6.70 7.77 1.11
C GLU A 288 5.41 8.58 0.98
N LEU A 289 4.68 8.47 -0.14
CA LEU A 289 3.34 9.07 -0.24
C LEU A 289 2.39 8.54 0.85
N ALA A 290 2.41 7.24 1.15
CA ALA A 290 1.60 6.68 2.24
C ALA A 290 2.00 7.28 3.60
N ARG A 291 3.29 7.43 3.87
CA ARG A 291 3.83 8.05 5.11
C ARG A 291 3.42 9.52 5.24
N ASP A 292 3.57 10.32 4.17
CA ASP A 292 3.13 11.72 4.16
C ASP A 292 1.60 11.87 4.26
N THR A 293 0.84 10.91 3.71
CA THR A 293 -0.62 10.84 3.85
C THR A 293 -1.03 10.56 5.31
N VAL A 294 -0.32 9.68 6.03
CA VAL A 294 -0.53 9.43 7.47
C VAL A 294 -0.35 10.73 8.27
N ARG A 295 0.79 11.40 8.12
CA ARG A 295 1.12 12.65 8.82
C ARG A 295 0.05 13.70 8.56
N ARG A 296 -0.30 13.92 7.29
CA ARG A 296 -1.32 14.88 6.87
C ARG A 296 -2.71 14.56 7.43
N PHE A 297 -3.12 13.29 7.45
CA PHE A 297 -4.39 12.88 8.05
C PHE A 297 -4.41 13.13 9.56
N HIS A 298 -3.32 12.79 10.26
CA HIS A 298 -3.21 13.04 11.70
C HIS A 298 -3.23 14.54 12.01
N ASP A 299 -2.54 15.35 11.21
CA ASP A 299 -2.52 16.81 11.32
C ASP A 299 -3.88 17.46 11.14
N LEU A 300 -4.66 17.00 10.15
CA LEU A 300 -5.98 17.56 9.84
C LEU A 300 -7.06 17.11 10.83
N PHE A 301 -7.05 15.83 11.24
CA PHE A 301 -8.24 15.22 11.87
C PHE A 301 -8.01 14.66 13.28
N CYS A 302 -6.77 14.31 13.66
CA CYS A 302 -6.46 13.58 14.90
C CYS A 302 -5.97 14.48 16.05
N LYS A 303 -6.28 15.78 16.01
CA LYS A 303 -5.81 16.79 16.99
C LYS A 303 -6.93 17.43 17.80
N GLY A 304 -6.55 17.87 19.01
CA GLY A 304 -7.38 18.71 19.89
C GLY A 304 -8.58 18.01 20.56
N ASN A 305 -9.32 18.78 21.36
CA ASN A 305 -10.41 18.26 22.20
C ASN A 305 -11.62 17.76 21.39
N GLN A 306 -11.81 18.22 20.15
CA GLN A 306 -12.92 17.76 19.30
C GLN A 306 -12.70 16.33 18.80
N PHE A 307 -11.47 15.96 18.42
CA PHE A 307 -11.12 14.58 18.09
C PHE A 307 -11.36 13.66 19.30
N LYS A 308 -10.88 14.04 20.49
CA LYS A 308 -11.12 13.30 21.76
C LYS A 308 -12.62 13.08 22.04
N LYS A 309 -13.45 14.10 21.79
CA LYS A 309 -14.91 14.00 21.94
C LYS A 309 -15.53 13.02 20.93
N ARG A 310 -15.12 13.07 19.65
CA ARG A 310 -15.59 12.14 18.62
C ARG A 310 -15.20 10.70 18.95
N CYS A 311 -13.94 10.45 19.32
CA CYS A 311 -13.48 9.13 19.76
C CYS A 311 -14.29 8.60 20.95
N LYS A 312 -14.49 9.43 22.00
CA LYS A 312 -15.28 9.05 23.17
C LYS A 312 -16.74 8.74 22.82
N ALA A 313 -17.36 9.52 21.93
CA ALA A 313 -18.74 9.30 21.49
C ALA A 313 -18.91 8.01 20.67
N ALA A 314 -17.90 7.65 19.85
CA ALA A 314 -17.88 6.41 19.08
C ALA A 314 -17.35 5.19 19.87
N GLY A 315 -16.93 5.36 21.13
CA GLY A 315 -16.37 4.28 21.95
C GLY A 315 -14.97 3.79 21.53
N ILE A 316 -14.26 4.54 20.69
CA ILE A 316 -12.94 4.15 20.17
C ILE A 316 -11.78 4.82 20.95
N PRO A 317 -10.57 4.21 20.99
CA PRO A 317 -9.42 4.80 21.66
C PRO A 317 -9.01 6.12 21.01
N THR A 318 -8.62 7.11 21.83
CA THR A 318 -7.95 8.33 21.32
C THR A 318 -6.49 8.01 21.02
N ARG A 319 -6.25 7.33 19.90
CA ARG A 319 -4.92 7.01 19.36
C ARG A 319 -4.85 7.43 17.88
N PRO A 320 -3.65 7.55 17.29
CA PRO A 320 -3.52 7.79 15.85
C PRO A 320 -4.27 6.70 15.05
N SER A 321 -5.06 7.10 14.04
CA SER A 321 -5.88 6.16 13.25
C SER A 321 -5.06 5.19 12.41
N PHE A 322 -3.82 5.57 12.10
CA PHE A 322 -2.91 4.87 11.20
C PHE A 322 -1.50 4.77 11.80
N VAL A 323 -0.69 3.87 11.27
CA VAL A 323 0.73 3.70 11.56
C VAL A 323 1.51 4.14 10.32
N GLU A 324 2.65 4.81 10.49
CA GLU A 324 3.55 5.07 9.36
C GLU A 324 4.23 3.76 8.95
N PRO A 325 4.08 3.27 7.70
CA PRO A 325 4.71 2.05 7.25
C PRO A 325 6.20 2.26 6.99
N GLU A 326 6.99 1.21 7.17
CA GLU A 326 8.40 1.16 6.80
C GLU A 326 8.63 0.21 5.61
N ALA A 327 9.71 0.45 4.87
CA ALA A 327 10.13 -0.44 3.79
C ALA A 327 10.79 -1.68 4.39
N MET A 328 10.17 -2.84 4.21
CA MET A 328 10.83 -4.10 4.54
C MET A 328 11.91 -4.36 3.48
N ILE A 329 13.18 -4.22 3.86
CA ILE A 329 14.30 -4.74 3.07
C ILE A 329 14.26 -6.26 3.18
N VAL A 330 13.53 -6.87 2.26
CA VAL A 330 13.64 -8.29 1.96
C VAL A 330 15.10 -8.53 1.54
N LYS A 331 15.82 -9.44 2.20
CA LYS A 331 17.20 -9.79 1.81
C LYS A 331 17.20 -10.10 0.32
N GLU A 332 18.21 -9.67 -0.44
CA GLU A 332 18.22 -9.94 -1.88
C GLU A 332 18.11 -11.45 -2.12
N GLY A 333 16.94 -11.88 -2.60
CA GLY A 333 16.75 -13.24 -3.09
C GLY A 333 17.55 -13.44 -4.36
N ALA A 334 17.49 -14.64 -4.94
CA ALA A 334 18.17 -14.88 -6.20
C ALA A 334 17.67 -13.88 -7.27
N ARG A 335 18.53 -12.93 -7.66
CA ARG A 335 18.22 -11.91 -8.66
C ARG A 335 18.25 -12.54 -10.05
N ILE A 336 17.11 -13.11 -10.45
CA ILE A 336 17.00 -13.81 -11.72
C ILE A 336 16.88 -12.83 -12.89
N MET A 337 17.79 -12.98 -13.84
CA MET A 337 17.89 -12.19 -15.07
C MET A 337 17.22 -12.93 -16.23
N SER A 338 17.01 -12.24 -17.35
CA SER A 338 16.39 -12.82 -18.55
C SER A 338 17.25 -13.95 -19.13
N LEU A 339 16.60 -14.97 -19.68
CA LEU A 339 17.24 -16.06 -20.43
C LEU A 339 17.77 -15.61 -21.81
N THR A 340 17.33 -14.46 -22.31
CA THR A 340 17.79 -13.89 -23.60
C THR A 340 18.79 -12.74 -23.41
N ASP A 341 18.87 -12.16 -22.22
CA ASP A 341 19.80 -11.08 -21.86
C ASP A 341 20.14 -11.14 -20.36
N GLY A 342 21.35 -11.60 -20.02
CA GLY A 342 21.81 -11.70 -18.64
C GLY A 342 21.95 -10.35 -17.92
N SER A 343 21.91 -9.22 -18.64
CA SER A 343 21.99 -7.87 -18.06
C SER A 343 20.63 -7.29 -17.64
N SER A 344 19.54 -7.82 -18.19
CA SER A 344 18.16 -7.38 -17.90
C SER A 344 17.47 -8.30 -16.89
N LYS A 345 16.75 -7.74 -15.91
CA LYS A 345 15.96 -8.53 -14.94
C LYS A 345 14.83 -9.28 -15.67
N MET A 346 14.57 -10.54 -15.31
CA MET A 346 13.43 -11.30 -15.84
C MET A 346 12.13 -10.53 -15.57
N SER A 347 11.30 -10.33 -16.61
CA SER A 347 10.11 -9.48 -16.55
C SER A 347 8.86 -10.13 -17.13
N LYS A 348 7.73 -9.88 -16.47
CA LYS A 348 6.37 -10.15 -16.96
C LYS A 348 6.04 -9.42 -18.27
N SER A 349 6.59 -8.22 -18.46
CA SER A 349 6.28 -7.32 -19.58
C SER A 349 7.19 -7.50 -20.79
N ASP A 350 8.08 -8.49 -20.79
CA ASP A 350 8.93 -8.80 -21.95
C ASP A 350 8.06 -9.46 -23.04
N PRO A 351 8.07 -8.96 -24.29
CA PRO A 351 7.27 -9.54 -25.37
C PRO A 351 7.73 -10.97 -25.75
N SER A 352 8.98 -11.34 -25.45
CA SER A 352 9.50 -12.68 -25.67
C SER A 352 9.23 -13.56 -24.45
N ASP A 353 8.31 -14.53 -24.55
CA ASP A 353 8.09 -15.50 -23.47
C ASP A 353 9.33 -16.39 -23.23
N ALA A 354 10.22 -16.51 -24.22
CA ALA A 354 11.51 -17.21 -24.07
C ALA A 354 12.50 -16.48 -23.14
N SER A 355 12.25 -15.22 -22.76
CA SER A 355 13.04 -14.47 -21.77
C SER A 355 12.87 -14.98 -20.33
N ARG A 356 11.78 -15.71 -20.05
CA ARG A 356 11.33 -16.05 -18.69
C ARG A 356 10.86 -17.49 -18.56
N ILE A 357 10.96 -18.03 -17.35
CA ILE A 357 10.37 -19.33 -16.97
C ILE A 357 9.14 -19.02 -16.12
N ASN A 358 7.96 -19.38 -16.59
CA ASN A 358 6.73 -19.26 -15.82
C ASN A 358 6.63 -20.45 -14.83
N ILE A 359 6.07 -20.24 -13.65
CA ILE A 359 5.97 -21.30 -12.62
C ILE A 359 5.12 -22.48 -13.08
N LEU A 360 4.22 -22.25 -14.04
CA LEU A 360 3.32 -23.26 -14.64
C LEU A 360 3.78 -23.70 -16.04
N ASP A 361 5.00 -23.36 -16.49
CA ASP A 361 5.55 -23.92 -17.73
C ASP A 361 5.71 -25.45 -17.59
N SER A 362 5.32 -26.21 -18.61
CA SER A 362 5.54 -27.66 -18.62
C SER A 362 7.03 -28.02 -18.75
N PRO A 363 7.46 -29.24 -18.36
CA PRO A 363 8.86 -29.66 -18.49
C PRO A 363 9.45 -29.48 -19.89
N ASP A 364 8.66 -29.71 -20.94
CA ASP A 364 9.09 -29.51 -22.34
C ASP A 364 9.26 -28.03 -22.70
N VAL A 365 8.40 -27.14 -22.18
CA VAL A 365 8.55 -25.69 -22.37
C VAL A 365 9.79 -25.19 -21.65
N ILE A 366 10.03 -25.62 -20.40
CA ILE A 366 11.25 -25.30 -19.64
C ILE A 366 12.49 -25.79 -20.39
N ARG A 367 12.50 -27.06 -20.83
CA ARG A 367 13.59 -27.68 -21.60
C ARG A 367 13.87 -26.92 -22.89
N LYS A 368 12.84 -26.50 -23.63
CA LYS A 368 12.98 -25.68 -24.84
C LYS A 368 13.62 -24.33 -24.52
N LYS A 369 13.10 -23.60 -23.52
CA LYS A 369 13.58 -22.28 -23.10
C LYS A 369 15.04 -22.30 -22.65
N ILE A 370 15.42 -23.25 -21.77
CA ILE A 370 16.81 -23.43 -21.31
C ILE A 370 17.72 -23.84 -22.46
N LYS A 371 17.30 -24.76 -23.35
CA LYS A 371 18.09 -25.12 -24.54
C LYS A 371 18.43 -23.88 -25.39
N THR A 372 17.45 -23.01 -25.64
CA THR A 372 17.61 -21.79 -26.45
C THR A 372 18.14 -20.56 -25.71
N CYS A 373 18.38 -20.62 -24.39
CA CYS A 373 18.83 -19.45 -23.64
C CYS A 373 20.22 -18.99 -24.13
N LYS A 374 20.47 -17.68 -24.05
CA LYS A 374 21.73 -17.07 -24.47
C LYS A 374 22.87 -17.57 -23.58
N THR A 375 23.96 -17.98 -24.19
CA THR A 375 25.20 -18.43 -23.54
C THR A 375 26.40 -18.07 -24.41
N ASP A 376 27.58 -18.01 -23.83
CA ASP A 376 28.85 -17.82 -24.54
C ASP A 376 29.40 -19.12 -25.15
N ALA A 377 30.55 -19.01 -25.82
CA ALA A 377 31.33 -20.13 -26.35
C ALA A 377 32.57 -20.47 -25.50
N ILE A 378 32.66 -19.94 -24.28
CA ILE A 378 33.82 -20.14 -23.40
C ILE A 378 33.63 -21.47 -22.66
N LYS A 379 34.70 -22.29 -22.60
CA LYS A 379 34.66 -23.55 -21.87
C LYS A 379 34.70 -23.30 -20.36
N GLY A 380 33.88 -24.04 -19.62
CA GLY A 380 33.82 -23.99 -18.16
C GLY A 380 32.92 -22.88 -17.64
N LEU A 381 32.41 -23.09 -16.43
CA LEU A 381 31.42 -22.23 -15.78
C LEU A 381 32.04 -21.54 -14.56
N GLU A 382 31.84 -20.22 -14.49
CA GLU A 382 32.37 -19.37 -13.43
C GLU A 382 31.30 -18.37 -12.95
N TRP A 383 31.38 -17.99 -11.68
CA TRP A 383 30.50 -16.99 -11.08
C TRP A 383 31.10 -15.59 -11.18
N ASP A 384 30.24 -14.57 -11.14
CA ASP A 384 30.58 -13.16 -10.92
C ASP A 384 31.53 -12.53 -11.97
N ASN A 385 31.81 -13.20 -13.10
CA ASN A 385 32.50 -12.61 -14.25
C ASN A 385 31.58 -11.60 -14.98
N PRO A 386 31.89 -10.28 -14.99
CA PRO A 386 31.02 -9.26 -15.59
C PRO A 386 30.86 -9.39 -17.12
N GLN A 387 31.77 -10.09 -17.80
CA GLN A 387 31.72 -10.35 -19.24
C GLN A 387 30.86 -11.58 -19.59
N ARG A 388 30.41 -12.35 -18.59
CA ARG A 388 29.58 -13.56 -18.74
C ARG A 388 28.34 -13.49 -17.82
N PRO A 389 27.49 -12.44 -17.94
CA PRO A 389 26.35 -12.27 -17.05
C PRO A 389 25.32 -13.40 -17.21
N GLU A 390 25.20 -14.01 -18.39
CA GLU A 390 24.38 -15.20 -18.60
C GLU A 390 24.85 -16.40 -17.77
N ALA A 391 26.17 -16.61 -17.63
CA ALA A 391 26.69 -17.70 -16.82
C ALA A 391 26.38 -17.51 -15.33
N THR A 392 26.62 -16.31 -14.83
CA THR A 392 26.24 -15.92 -13.46
C THR A 392 24.73 -16.09 -13.24
N ASN A 393 23.87 -15.71 -14.20
CA ASN A 393 22.43 -15.90 -14.09
C ASN A 393 22.00 -17.37 -14.02
N LEU A 394 22.50 -18.21 -14.93
CA LEU A 394 22.11 -19.63 -14.98
C LEU A 394 22.62 -20.40 -13.75
N LEU A 395 23.81 -20.07 -13.24
CA LEU A 395 24.34 -20.58 -11.97
C LEU A 395 23.51 -20.10 -10.76
N ASN A 396 23.13 -18.81 -10.71
CA ASN A 396 22.21 -18.29 -9.69
C ASN A 396 20.87 -19.03 -9.69
N ILE A 397 20.30 -19.36 -10.86
CA ILE A 397 19.09 -20.19 -10.96
C ILE A 397 19.36 -21.59 -10.41
N TYR A 398 20.44 -22.24 -10.84
CA TYR A 398 20.77 -23.62 -10.47
C TYR A 398 20.92 -23.82 -8.95
N LEU A 399 21.61 -22.90 -8.28
CA LEU A 399 21.72 -22.85 -6.82
C LEU A 399 20.37 -22.56 -6.16
N ALA A 400 19.60 -21.60 -6.68
CA ALA A 400 18.36 -21.19 -6.04
C ALA A 400 17.27 -22.26 -6.06
N VAL A 401 17.22 -23.13 -7.07
CA VAL A 401 16.31 -24.29 -7.12
C VAL A 401 16.81 -25.51 -6.34
N GLN A 402 18.00 -25.46 -5.75
CA GLN A 402 18.57 -26.54 -4.93
C GLN A 402 18.80 -26.07 -3.48
N PRO A 403 17.73 -25.97 -2.67
CA PRO A 403 17.84 -25.53 -1.28
C PRO A 403 18.82 -26.40 -0.48
N GLY A 404 19.72 -25.78 0.27
CA GLY A 404 20.71 -26.44 1.12
C GLY A 404 22.11 -26.59 0.51
N ARG A 405 22.28 -26.37 -0.80
CA ARG A 405 23.60 -26.32 -1.45
C ARG A 405 24.25 -24.94 -1.28
N THR A 406 25.59 -24.91 -1.32
CA THR A 406 26.43 -23.71 -1.31
C THR A 406 26.88 -23.33 -2.73
N ARG A 407 27.52 -22.16 -2.89
CA ARG A 407 28.11 -21.77 -4.20
C ARG A 407 29.27 -22.70 -4.56
N GLU A 408 30.01 -23.13 -3.55
CA GLU A 408 31.17 -24.00 -3.61
C GLU A 408 30.76 -25.40 -4.10
N ASP A 409 29.71 -25.99 -3.52
CA ASP A 409 29.17 -27.30 -3.96
C ASP A 409 28.74 -27.28 -5.42
N ILE A 410 28.19 -26.16 -5.89
CA ILE A 410 27.72 -25.99 -7.26
C ILE A 410 28.90 -25.84 -8.21
N LEU A 411 29.86 -24.96 -7.89
CA LEU A 411 31.05 -24.76 -8.72
C LEU A 411 31.92 -26.01 -8.80
N GLU A 412 32.08 -26.77 -7.72
CA GLU A 412 32.85 -28.01 -7.76
C GLU A 412 32.27 -29.04 -8.75
N GLU A 413 30.95 -29.15 -8.80
CA GLU A 413 30.23 -30.01 -9.75
C GLU A 413 30.34 -29.51 -11.20
N VAL A 414 30.10 -28.21 -11.44
CA VAL A 414 29.81 -27.72 -12.81
C VAL A 414 30.96 -26.97 -13.49
N LYS A 415 32.05 -26.63 -12.79
CA LYS A 415 33.19 -25.85 -13.33
C LYS A 415 33.75 -26.37 -14.66
N ASP A 416 33.82 -27.70 -14.82
CA ASP A 416 34.42 -28.37 -15.98
C ASP A 416 33.40 -28.71 -17.09
N MET A 417 32.09 -28.54 -16.81
CA MET A 417 31.01 -28.85 -17.75
C MET A 417 30.99 -27.90 -18.95
N THR A 418 30.53 -28.42 -20.08
CA THR A 418 30.12 -27.62 -21.23
C THR A 418 28.67 -27.17 -21.10
N TRP A 419 28.29 -26.15 -21.88
CA TRP A 419 26.89 -25.73 -22.01
C TRP A 419 25.94 -26.84 -22.48
N GLY A 420 26.45 -27.86 -23.19
CA GLY A 420 25.68 -29.03 -23.62
C GLY A 420 25.31 -29.98 -22.49
N GLU A 421 26.11 -30.01 -21.42
CA GLU A 421 25.90 -30.87 -20.23
C GLU A 421 25.14 -30.11 -19.13
N PHE A 422 25.51 -28.84 -18.89
CA PHE A 422 24.91 -28.03 -17.84
C PHE A 422 23.47 -27.59 -18.15
N LYS A 423 23.10 -27.29 -19.41
CA LYS A 423 21.72 -26.90 -19.76
C LYS A 423 20.69 -28.03 -19.47
N PRO A 424 20.95 -29.31 -19.79
CA PRO A 424 20.15 -30.43 -19.29
C PRO A 424 20.07 -30.49 -17.76
N ALA A 425 21.20 -30.49 -17.05
CA ALA A 425 21.20 -30.56 -15.57
C ALA A 425 20.40 -29.42 -14.92
N LEU A 426 20.54 -28.19 -15.44
CA LEU A 426 19.74 -27.04 -15.03
C LEU A 426 18.25 -27.21 -15.33
N THR A 427 17.90 -27.76 -16.49
CA THR A 427 16.49 -28.05 -16.84
C THR A 427 15.89 -29.00 -15.83
N ASP A 428 16.56 -30.11 -15.57
CA ASP A 428 16.03 -31.19 -14.74
C ASP A 428 15.93 -30.74 -13.26
N ALA A 429 16.87 -29.93 -12.76
CA ALA A 429 16.78 -29.30 -11.44
C ALA A 429 15.64 -28.26 -11.32
N ILE A 430 15.38 -27.45 -12.35
CA ILE A 430 14.24 -26.53 -12.36
C ILE A 430 12.92 -27.31 -12.37
N VAL A 431 12.82 -28.37 -13.18
CA VAL A 431 11.62 -29.21 -13.25
C VAL A 431 11.36 -29.88 -11.90
N ALA A 432 12.35 -30.53 -11.30
CA ALA A 432 12.22 -31.18 -9.99
C ALA A 432 11.83 -30.21 -8.86
N HIS A 433 12.24 -28.93 -8.94
CA HIS A 433 11.83 -27.90 -7.97
C HIS A 433 10.40 -27.39 -8.20
N LEU A 434 9.97 -27.25 -9.46
CA LEU A 434 8.66 -26.70 -9.81
C LEU A 434 7.54 -27.76 -9.76
N GLU A 435 7.83 -29.03 -10.04
CA GLU A 435 6.82 -30.11 -10.11
C GLU A 435 5.95 -30.22 -8.84
N PRO A 436 6.50 -30.26 -7.60
CA PRO A 436 5.68 -30.26 -6.37
C PRO A 436 4.82 -29.00 -6.18
N ILE A 437 5.22 -27.86 -6.77
CA ILE A 437 4.43 -26.63 -6.75
C ILE A 437 3.30 -26.73 -7.79
N GLN A 438 3.58 -27.26 -8.98
CA GLN A 438 2.60 -27.48 -10.04
C GLN A 438 1.55 -28.54 -9.68
N GLU A 439 1.92 -29.56 -8.89
CA GLU A 439 0.98 -30.51 -8.29
C GLU A 439 0.05 -29.85 -7.27
N ARG A 440 0.60 -29.13 -6.28
CA ARG A 440 -0.24 -28.40 -5.30
C ARG A 440 -1.12 -27.34 -5.96
N TYR A 441 -0.63 -26.68 -7.01
CA TYR A 441 -1.41 -25.73 -7.80
C TYR A 441 -2.61 -26.39 -8.46
N ARG A 442 -2.42 -27.53 -9.14
CA ARG A 442 -3.51 -28.30 -9.75
C ARG A 442 -4.52 -28.74 -8.70
N ALA A 443 -4.08 -29.31 -7.59
CA ALA A 443 -4.98 -29.69 -6.48
C ALA A 443 -5.85 -28.50 -6.01
N VAL A 444 -5.25 -27.33 -5.75
CA VAL A 444 -5.97 -26.12 -5.31
C VAL A 444 -6.91 -25.52 -6.37
N ARG A 445 -6.65 -25.74 -7.67
CA ARG A 445 -7.48 -25.21 -8.78
C ARG A 445 -8.57 -26.18 -9.24
N GLU A 446 -8.32 -27.48 -9.16
CA GLU A 446 -9.21 -28.55 -9.63
C GLU A 446 -10.14 -29.07 -8.53
N GLU A 447 -9.79 -28.90 -7.24
CA GLU A 447 -10.67 -29.27 -6.13
C GLU A 447 -11.77 -28.21 -5.90
N ASP A 448 -13.00 -28.57 -6.23
CA ASP A 448 -14.18 -27.70 -6.18
C ASP A 448 -14.32 -26.99 -4.82
N GLY A 449 -14.29 -25.66 -4.87
CA GLY A 449 -14.59 -24.79 -3.73
C GLY A 449 -13.42 -24.55 -2.75
N VAL A 450 -12.30 -25.26 -2.82
CA VAL A 450 -11.16 -25.07 -1.89
C VAL A 450 -10.60 -23.65 -1.97
N LEU A 451 -10.22 -23.20 -3.17
CA LEU A 451 -9.71 -21.84 -3.37
C LEU A 451 -10.75 -20.78 -3.00
N ALA A 452 -12.02 -21.00 -3.33
CA ALA A 452 -13.10 -20.06 -3.02
C ALA A 452 -13.27 -19.88 -1.50
N LYS A 453 -13.28 -20.98 -0.74
CA LYS A 453 -13.35 -20.98 0.72
C LYS A 453 -12.17 -20.27 1.35
N VAL A 454 -10.94 -20.56 0.92
CA VAL A 454 -9.73 -19.88 1.44
C VAL A 454 -9.78 -18.37 1.19
N LEU A 455 -10.24 -17.95 0.01
CA LEU A 455 -10.38 -16.53 -0.32
C LEU A 455 -11.55 -15.85 0.43
N GLU A 456 -12.61 -16.57 0.76
CA GLU A 456 -13.71 -16.08 1.60
C GLU A 456 -13.26 -15.88 3.05
N GLU A 457 -12.65 -16.91 3.66
CA GLU A 457 -12.10 -16.86 5.03
C GLU A 457 -11.02 -15.78 5.17
N GLY A 458 -10.12 -15.69 4.18
CA GLY A 458 -9.09 -14.65 4.14
C GLY A 458 -9.65 -13.24 3.96
N ALA A 459 -10.67 -13.06 3.10
CA ALA A 459 -11.34 -11.77 2.95
C ALA A 459 -12.13 -11.37 4.20
N GLN A 460 -12.76 -12.31 4.91
CA GLN A 460 -13.44 -12.06 6.17
C GLN A 460 -12.45 -11.61 7.26
N ALA A 461 -11.34 -12.35 7.44
CA ALA A 461 -10.28 -11.97 8.37
C ALA A 461 -9.61 -10.61 8.02
N ALA A 462 -9.55 -10.26 6.74
CA ALA A 462 -9.08 -8.96 6.28
C ALA A 462 -10.09 -7.84 6.62
N ARG A 463 -11.39 -8.04 6.33
CA ARG A 463 -12.47 -7.09 6.64
C ARG A 463 -12.51 -6.72 8.13
N GLU A 464 -12.36 -7.68 9.03
CA GLU A 464 -12.38 -7.44 10.48
C GLU A 464 -11.34 -6.39 10.92
N VAL A 465 -10.15 -6.40 10.33
CA VAL A 465 -9.09 -5.42 10.61
C VAL A 465 -9.31 -4.11 9.84
N ALA A 466 -9.69 -4.22 8.56
CA ALA A 466 -9.89 -3.08 7.67
C ALA A 466 -11.06 -2.18 8.13
N ASP A 467 -12.18 -2.77 8.53
CA ASP A 467 -13.38 -2.05 8.97
C ASP A 467 -13.19 -1.34 10.31
N GLU A 468 -12.41 -1.90 11.26
CA GLU A 468 -12.00 -1.19 12.50
C GLU A 468 -11.24 0.09 12.16
N THR A 469 -10.27 -0.01 11.25
CA THR A 469 -9.43 1.13 10.84
C THR A 469 -10.22 2.16 10.04
N LEU A 470 -11.06 1.73 9.10
CA LEU A 470 -11.93 2.60 8.32
C LEU A 470 -12.99 3.29 9.19
N HIS A 471 -13.55 2.61 10.19
CA HIS A 471 -14.40 3.24 11.20
C HIS A 471 -13.64 4.32 11.98
N GLY A 472 -12.42 4.03 12.43
CA GLY A 472 -11.54 5.01 13.07
C GLY A 472 -11.23 6.23 12.19
N ALA A 473 -11.01 6.03 10.89
CA ALA A 473 -10.82 7.11 9.91
C ALA A 473 -12.09 7.96 9.75
N ARG A 474 -13.26 7.33 9.60
CA ARG A 474 -14.57 8.01 9.52
C ARG A 474 -14.88 8.87 10.76
N VAL A 475 -14.62 8.35 11.96
CA VAL A 475 -14.78 9.10 13.22
C VAL A 475 -13.80 10.27 13.32
N ALA A 476 -12.55 10.08 12.88
CA ALA A 476 -11.57 11.16 12.83
C ALA A 476 -12.02 12.29 11.90
N MET A 477 -12.49 11.97 10.69
CA MET A 477 -13.01 12.94 9.71
C MET A 477 -14.37 13.54 10.08
N GLY A 478 -15.09 12.94 11.04
CA GLY A 478 -16.35 13.46 11.57
C GLY A 478 -17.60 13.04 10.79
N PHE A 479 -17.56 11.91 10.07
CA PHE A 479 -18.76 11.32 9.49
C PHE A 479 -19.76 10.92 10.58
N ALA A 480 -21.05 11.02 10.26
CA ALA A 480 -22.11 10.48 11.11
C ALA A 480 -21.99 8.95 11.14
N THR A 481 -21.59 8.39 12.27
CA THR A 481 -21.61 6.95 12.49
C THR A 481 -23.04 6.49 12.71
N ALA A 482 -23.48 5.42 12.04
CA ALA A 482 -24.73 4.75 12.39
C ALA A 482 -24.69 4.38 13.89
N PRO A 483 -25.78 4.60 14.65
CA PRO A 483 -25.83 4.18 16.05
C PRO A 483 -25.55 2.68 16.09
N ALA A 484 -24.63 2.26 16.97
CA ALA A 484 -24.20 0.88 17.03
C ALA A 484 -25.43 -0.02 17.20
N ALA A 485 -25.67 -0.92 16.26
CA ALA A 485 -26.77 -1.86 16.36
C ALA A 485 -26.62 -2.60 17.68
N SER A 486 -27.62 -2.47 18.56
CA SER A 486 -27.58 -3.12 19.87
C SER A 486 -27.42 -4.62 19.64
N ARG A 487 -26.24 -5.17 19.99
CA ARG A 487 -26.05 -6.62 20.09
C ARG A 487 -27.07 -7.11 21.11
N LYS A 488 -28.14 -7.72 20.60
CA LYS A 488 -29.15 -8.44 21.37
C LYS A 488 -28.73 -9.90 21.47
#